data_AF-A0AAV0D3G9-F1
#
_entry.id   AF-A0AAV0D3G9-F1
#
_cell.length_a   1.000
_cell.length_b   1.000
_cell.length_c   1.000
_cell.angle_alpha   90.00
_cell.angle_beta   90.00
_cell.angle_gamma   90.00
#
_symmetry.space_group_name_H-M   'P 1'
#
loop_
_entity.id
_entity.type
_entity.pdbx_description
1 polymer ?
#
loop_
_entity_poly.entity_id
_entity_poly.type
_entity_poly.pdbx_seq_one_letter_code
_entity_poly.pdbx_strand_id
1 'polypeptide(L)'
;MAEEAQNGGAKNGAAKAVTFSALKQHLFVEGSKARDAVQFYKTAFGVEEVSRVMKTKRRAEQEVPPILYAELKLSSTVFLVSDLTEDVETAVTNAVSAGAVAETEISEGEACCCVVALAR
;
A
#
# COMPACT_ATOMS: atom_id res chain seq x y z
N MET A 1 27.20 49.76 28.62
CA MET A 1 26.68 48.38 28.76
C MET A 1 25.95 48.08 27.47
N ALA A 2 26.48 47.17 26.66
CA ALA A 2 25.93 46.83 25.35
C ALA A 2 24.85 45.76 25.53
N GLU A 3 23.70 46.01 24.92
CA GLU A 3 22.56 45.08 24.87
C GLU A 3 22.82 44.06 23.76
N GLU A 4 23.04 42.80 24.13
CA GLU A 4 23.14 41.70 23.15
C GLU A 4 21.74 41.37 22.63
N ALA A 5 21.52 41.66 21.34
CA ALA A 5 20.33 41.25 20.62
C ALA A 5 20.31 39.72 20.49
N GLN A 6 19.32 39.10 21.12
CA GLN A 6 19.11 37.65 21.08
C GLN A 6 18.66 37.24 19.66
N ASN A 7 19.58 36.61 18.93
CA ASN A 7 19.35 36.13 17.58
C ASN A 7 18.26 35.04 17.56
N GLY A 8 17.41 35.07 16.53
CA GLY A 8 16.18 34.31 16.42
C GLY A 8 16.32 32.84 16.77
N GLY A 9 15.64 32.42 17.85
CA GLY A 9 15.48 31.03 18.20
C GLY A 9 14.64 30.33 17.13
N ALA A 10 15.31 29.68 16.18
CA ALA A 10 14.71 28.60 15.41
C ALA A 10 14.32 27.50 16.39
N LYS A 11 13.09 27.55 16.89
CA LYS A 11 12.42 26.36 17.41
C LYS A 11 12.25 25.43 16.21
N ASN A 12 13.30 24.67 15.91
CA ASN A 12 13.16 23.43 15.18
C ASN A 12 12.15 22.61 15.99
N GLY A 13 10.89 22.68 15.55
CA GLY A 13 9.78 22.01 16.20
C GLY A 13 10.19 20.56 16.40
N ALA A 14 10.16 20.10 17.65
CA ALA A 14 10.41 18.72 18.00
C ALA A 14 9.74 17.84 16.96
N ALA A 15 10.52 16.99 16.29
CA ALA A 15 10.02 16.12 15.23
C ALA A 15 8.79 15.39 15.77
N LYS A 16 7.60 15.79 15.30
CA LYS A 16 6.35 15.21 15.77
C LYS A 16 6.38 13.75 15.35
N ALA A 17 6.53 12.86 16.33
CA ALA A 17 6.57 11.43 16.06
C ALA A 17 5.27 11.02 15.35
N VAL A 18 5.38 10.66 14.07
CA VAL A 18 4.26 10.12 13.30
C VAL A 18 4.08 8.68 13.77
N THR A 19 2.90 8.37 14.31
CA THR A 19 2.55 7.02 14.75
C THR A 19 1.57 6.44 13.74
N PHE A 20 1.91 5.28 13.19
CA PHE A 20 1.03 4.52 12.32
C PHE A 20 0.21 3.55 13.17
N SER A 21 -1.12 3.61 13.04
CA SER A 21 -2.03 2.69 13.74
C SER A 21 -2.34 1.43 12.93
N ALA A 22 -2.10 1.45 11.62
CA ALA A 22 -2.34 0.33 10.71
C ALA A 22 -1.45 0.41 9.47
N LEU A 23 -1.05 -0.76 8.97
CA LEU A 23 -0.39 -0.94 7.67
C LEU A 23 -1.20 -1.96 6.89
N LYS A 24 -1.68 -1.58 5.70
CA LYS A 24 -2.29 -2.51 4.74
C LYS A 24 -1.38 -2.61 3.53
N GLN A 25 -0.76 -3.76 3.34
CA GLN A 25 -0.01 -4.02 2.12
C GLN A 25 -0.97 -4.01 0.93
N HIS A 26 -0.55 -3.44 -0.21
CA HIS A 26 -1.38 -3.30 -1.40
C HIS A 26 -0.75 -4.02 -2.59
N LEU A 27 -1.36 -5.14 -2.99
CA LEU A 27 -1.02 -5.93 -4.15
C LEU A 27 -1.79 -5.43 -5.38
N PHE A 28 -1.06 -4.98 -6.39
CA PHE A 28 -1.61 -4.65 -7.70
C PHE A 28 -1.45 -5.82 -8.66
N VAL A 29 -2.53 -6.19 -9.35
CA VAL A 29 -2.57 -7.32 -10.29
C VAL A 29 -2.80 -6.77 -11.68
N GLU A 30 -1.94 -7.12 -12.63
CA GLU A 30 -2.02 -6.64 -14.00
C GLU A 30 -3.33 -7.04 -14.70
N GLY A 31 -3.95 -6.07 -15.38
CA GLY A 31 -5.20 -6.27 -16.12
C GLY A 31 -6.42 -6.40 -15.20
N SER A 32 -7.47 -7.05 -15.68
CA SER A 32 -8.73 -7.29 -14.94
C SER A 32 -8.72 -8.65 -14.21
N LYS A 33 -7.60 -8.98 -13.55
CA LYS A 33 -7.33 -10.31 -12.95
C LYS A 33 -7.41 -10.33 -11.43
N ALA A 34 -7.72 -9.22 -10.76
CA ALA A 34 -7.83 -9.18 -9.31
C ALA A 34 -8.88 -10.18 -8.78
N ARG A 35 -9.94 -10.46 -9.55
CA ARG A 35 -10.92 -11.52 -9.20
C ARG A 35 -10.29 -12.90 -9.10
N ASP A 36 -9.46 -13.25 -10.08
CA ASP A 36 -8.78 -14.54 -10.14
C ASP A 36 -7.73 -14.62 -9.03
N ALA A 37 -7.00 -13.53 -8.78
CA ALA A 37 -6.06 -13.45 -7.67
C ALA A 37 -6.75 -13.65 -6.31
N VAL A 38 -7.89 -12.99 -6.08
CA VAL A 38 -8.70 -13.20 -4.86
C VAL A 38 -9.11 -14.67 -4.73
N GLN A 39 -9.58 -15.29 -5.81
CA GLN A 39 -9.96 -16.71 -5.80
C GLN A 39 -8.77 -17.63 -5.52
N PHE A 40 -7.61 -17.33 -6.12
CA PHE A 40 -6.37 -18.03 -5.87
C PHE A 40 -6.00 -17.97 -4.39
N TYR A 41 -5.97 -16.78 -3.77
CA TYR A 41 -5.59 -16.66 -2.36
C TYR A 41 -6.57 -17.38 -1.43
N LYS A 42 -7.87 -17.33 -1.74
CA LYS A 42 -8.89 -18.07 -0.99
C LYS A 42 -8.66 -19.57 -1.06
N THR A 43 -8.36 -20.07 -2.25
CA THR A 43 -8.22 -21.51 -2.50
C THR A 43 -6.89 -22.05 -1.96
N ALA A 44 -5.80 -21.32 -2.19
CA ALA A 44 -4.45 -21.77 -1.84
C ALA A 44 -4.14 -21.61 -0.34
N PHE A 45 -4.64 -20.55 0.29
CA PHE A 45 -4.27 -20.19 1.68
C PHE A 45 -5.46 -20.08 2.63
N GLY A 46 -6.69 -20.29 2.14
CA GLY A 46 -7.89 -20.17 2.98
C GLY A 46 -8.14 -18.73 3.46
N VAL A 47 -7.66 -17.71 2.73
CA VAL A 47 -7.86 -16.31 3.17
C VAL A 47 -9.33 -15.95 3.23
N GLU A 48 -9.68 -15.14 4.22
CA GLU A 48 -11.02 -14.56 4.34
C GLU A 48 -11.07 -13.26 3.54
N GLU A 49 -12.06 -13.11 2.65
CA GLU A 49 -12.31 -11.81 2.00
C GLU A 49 -13.19 -10.97 2.91
N VAL A 50 -12.59 -9.94 3.52
CA VAL A 50 -13.24 -9.05 4.51
C VAL A 50 -14.13 -8.03 3.82
N SER A 51 -13.68 -7.50 2.68
CA SER A 51 -14.41 -6.46 1.96
C SER A 51 -14.04 -6.45 0.48
N ARG A 52 -14.99 -6.01 -0.37
CA ARG A 52 -14.77 -5.77 -1.79
C ARG A 52 -15.34 -4.42 -2.19
N VAL A 53 -14.54 -3.60 -2.85
CA VAL A 53 -14.97 -2.34 -3.43
C VAL A 53 -14.78 -2.39 -4.95
N MET A 54 -15.85 -2.09 -5.69
CA MET A 54 -15.85 -2.07 -7.16
C MET A 54 -15.83 -0.63 -7.67
N LYS A 55 -15.17 -0.38 -8.81
CA LYS A 55 -15.29 0.91 -9.49
C LYS A 55 -16.72 1.05 -10.06
N THR A 56 -17.43 2.10 -9.66
CA THR A 56 -18.78 2.43 -10.15
C THR A 56 -18.81 2.95 -11.59
N LYS A 57 -17.68 3.46 -12.11
CA LYS A 57 -17.59 3.95 -13.50
C LYS A 57 -17.29 2.80 -14.46
N ARG A 58 -18.34 2.31 -15.14
CA ARG A 58 -18.27 1.40 -16.29
C ARG A 58 -17.49 2.09 -17.42
N ARG A 59 -16.30 1.58 -17.76
CA ARG A 59 -15.74 1.83 -19.10
C ARG A 59 -16.54 0.94 -20.06
N ALA A 60 -17.00 1.50 -21.17
CA ALA A 60 -17.98 0.89 -22.07
C ALA A 60 -17.56 -0.46 -22.70
N GLU A 61 -16.33 -0.95 -22.44
CA GLU A 61 -15.74 -2.13 -23.07
C GLU A 61 -15.40 -3.28 -22.08
N GLN A 62 -15.46 -3.05 -20.75
CA GLN A 62 -15.28 -4.12 -19.77
C GLN A 62 -16.64 -4.61 -19.29
N GLU A 63 -16.98 -5.86 -19.65
CA GLU A 63 -18.25 -6.54 -19.30
C GLU A 63 -18.46 -6.66 -17.78
N VAL A 64 -17.36 -6.61 -17.02
CA VAL A 64 -17.33 -6.73 -15.56
C VAL A 64 -16.67 -5.49 -14.95
N PRO A 65 -17.28 -4.81 -13.96
CA PRO A 65 -16.65 -3.68 -13.29
C PRO A 65 -15.33 -4.10 -12.62
N PRO A 66 -14.20 -3.42 -12.92
CA PRO A 66 -12.92 -3.74 -12.33
C PRO A 66 -12.98 -3.57 -10.81
N ILE A 67 -12.27 -4.44 -10.09
CA ILE A 67 -12.16 -4.37 -8.64
C ILE A 67 -11.30 -3.15 -8.31
N LEU A 68 -11.86 -2.21 -7.54
CA LEU A 68 -11.07 -1.09 -7.02
C LEU A 68 -10.07 -1.63 -5.99
N TYR A 69 -10.54 -2.45 -5.05
CA TYR A 69 -9.72 -3.30 -4.18
C TYR A 69 -10.58 -4.37 -3.50
N ALA A 70 -9.97 -5.48 -3.14
CA ALA A 70 -10.51 -6.48 -2.22
C ALA A 70 -9.58 -6.58 -1.00
N GLU A 71 -10.14 -6.55 0.21
CA GLU A 71 -9.43 -6.78 1.46
C GLU A 71 -9.41 -8.27 1.77
N LEU A 72 -8.21 -8.85 1.76
CA LEU A 72 -7.98 -10.24 2.11
C LEU A 72 -7.28 -10.30 3.47
N LYS A 73 -7.81 -11.14 4.35
CA LYS A 73 -7.26 -11.39 5.67
C LYS A 73 -6.63 -12.77 5.70
N LEU A 74 -5.34 -12.78 5.99
CA LEU A 74 -4.56 -13.98 6.25
C LEU A 74 -4.13 -13.94 7.72
N SER A 75 -4.74 -14.79 8.54
CA SER A 75 -4.52 -14.80 9.99
C SER A 75 -4.81 -13.42 10.62
N SER A 76 -3.80 -12.74 11.16
CA SER A 76 -3.89 -11.40 11.77
C SER A 76 -3.57 -10.25 10.80
N THR A 77 -3.17 -10.54 9.56
CA THR A 77 -2.72 -9.53 8.60
C THR A 77 -3.80 -9.30 7.54
N VAL A 78 -3.98 -8.03 7.14
CA VAL A 78 -4.90 -7.64 6.07
C VAL A 78 -4.11 -6.98 4.94
N PHE A 79 -4.33 -7.45 3.73
CA PHE A 79 -3.76 -6.86 2.52
C PHE A 79 -4.85 -6.59 1.48
N LEU A 80 -4.58 -5.63 0.60
CA LEU A 80 -5.45 -5.18 -0.47
C LEU A 80 -5.03 -5.84 -1.78
N VAL A 81 -5.98 -6.27 -2.61
CA VAL A 81 -5.75 -6.76 -3.97
C VAL A 81 -6.57 -5.92 -4.95
N SER A 82 -5.91 -5.31 -5.94
CA SER A 82 -6.55 -4.41 -6.90
C SER A 82 -6.10 -4.68 -8.33
N ASP A 83 -6.96 -4.34 -9.29
CA ASP A 83 -6.58 -4.32 -10.71
C ASP A 83 -5.64 -3.13 -10.98
N LEU A 84 -4.53 -3.40 -11.65
CA LEU A 84 -3.61 -2.41 -12.17
C LEU A 84 -4.08 -2.01 -13.58
N THR A 85 -4.79 -0.89 -13.64
CA THR A 85 -5.40 -0.38 -14.89
C THR A 85 -4.53 0.66 -15.61
N GLU A 86 -3.39 1.02 -15.04
CA GLU A 86 -2.44 1.99 -15.57
C GLU A 86 -1.09 1.30 -15.82
N ASP A 87 -0.21 1.96 -16.56
CA ASP A 87 1.13 1.46 -16.84
C ASP A 87 1.91 1.14 -15.54
N VAL A 88 2.63 0.02 -15.54
CA VAL A 88 3.30 -0.52 -14.35
C VAL A 88 4.37 0.44 -13.83
N GLU A 89 5.13 1.10 -14.71
CA GLU A 89 6.12 2.11 -14.31
C GLU A 89 5.44 3.30 -13.63
N THR A 90 4.31 3.75 -14.16
CA THR A 90 3.54 4.86 -13.58
C THR A 90 3.00 4.50 -12.19
N ALA A 91 2.56 3.25 -12.00
CA ALA A 91 2.05 2.80 -10.71
C ALA A 91 3.15 2.63 -9.67
N VAL A 92 4.31 2.08 -10.05
CA VAL A 92 5.48 1.93 -9.18
C VAL A 92 5.99 3.31 -8.75
N THR A 93 6.12 4.26 -9.68
CA THR A 93 6.57 5.63 -9.36
C THR A 93 5.61 6.35 -8.40
N ASN A 94 4.29 6.19 -8.58
CA ASN A 94 3.29 6.74 -7.66
C ASN A 94 3.36 6.09 -6.27
N ALA A 95 3.50 4.76 -6.21
CA ALA A 95 3.64 4.04 -4.95
C ALA A 95 4.92 4.45 -4.20
N VAL A 96 6.05 4.55 -4.91
CA VAL A 96 7.33 5.00 -4.35
C VAL A 96 7.24 6.44 -3.86
N SER A 97 6.58 7.32 -4.61
CA SER A 97 6.33 8.70 -4.17
C SER A 97 5.44 8.78 -2.92
N ALA A 98 4.56 7.80 -2.73
CA ALA A 98 3.74 7.64 -1.53
C ALA A 98 4.49 6.94 -0.36
N GLY A 99 5.78 6.64 -0.53
CA GLY A 99 6.65 6.03 0.49
C GLY A 99 6.71 4.50 0.45
N ALA A 100 6.21 3.85 -0.61
CA ALA A 100 6.42 2.41 -0.80
C ALA A 100 7.85 2.13 -1.27
N VAL A 101 8.38 0.96 -0.91
CA VAL A 101 9.69 0.48 -1.40
C VAL A 101 9.44 -0.45 -2.58
N ALA A 102 10.09 -0.19 -3.72
CA ALA A 102 10.09 -1.10 -4.85
C ALA A 102 11.12 -2.20 -4.60
N GLU A 103 10.66 -3.37 -4.17
CA GLU A 103 11.51 -4.56 -4.03
C GLU A 103 11.36 -5.43 -5.28
N THR A 104 12.46 -5.65 -6.00
CA THR A 104 12.50 -6.50 -7.20
C THR A 104 12.93 -7.93 -6.89
N GLU A 105 13.32 -8.22 -5.65
CA GLU A 105 13.80 -9.52 -5.20
C GLU A 105 13.21 -9.84 -3.83
N ILE A 106 12.40 -10.90 -3.74
CA ILE A 106 11.91 -11.43 -2.47
C ILE A 106 13.02 -12.33 -1.92
N SER A 107 13.81 -11.84 -0.97
CA SER A 107 14.70 -12.71 -0.21
C SER A 107 13.85 -13.44 0.84
N GLU A 108 13.76 -14.77 0.72
CA GLU A 108 13.15 -15.63 1.75
C GLU A 108 14.10 -15.71 2.97
N GLY A 109 14.14 -14.63 3.75
CA GLY A 109 14.94 -14.49 4.95
C GLY A 109 14.06 -14.20 6.16
N GLU A 110 13.86 -15.25 6.97
CA GLU A 110 13.47 -15.27 8.38
C GLU A 110 12.60 -14.10 8.93
N ALA A 111 11.31 -14.39 9.12
CA ALA A 111 10.40 -13.76 10.08
C ALA A 111 10.77 -12.35 10.59
N CYS A 112 10.50 -11.31 9.79
CA CYS A 112 10.51 -9.93 10.28
C CYS A 112 9.16 -9.24 9.97
N CYS A 113 8.44 -8.89 11.03
CA CYS A 113 7.04 -8.45 11.07
C CYS A 113 6.74 -7.10 10.35
N CYS A 114 7.66 -6.56 9.54
CA CYS A 114 7.65 -5.15 9.17
C CYS A 114 8.16 -4.82 7.75
N VAL A 115 8.05 -5.68 6.72
CA VAL A 115 8.57 -5.36 5.35
C VAL A 115 7.85 -4.22 4.61
N VAL A 116 7.21 -3.29 5.32
CA VAL A 116 7.23 -1.89 4.88
C VAL A 116 7.98 -1.13 5.97
N ALA A 117 9.31 -1.31 5.98
CA ALA A 117 10.20 -0.39 6.67
C ALA A 117 10.09 0.93 5.92
N LEU A 118 9.16 1.77 6.38
CA LEU A 118 9.07 3.16 5.99
C LEU A 118 10.42 3.80 6.38
N ALA A 119 11.31 3.89 5.41
CA ALA A 119 12.60 4.54 5.60
C ALA A 119 12.33 6.01 5.96
N ARG A 120 12.99 6.41 7.03
CA ARG A 120 12.75 7.58 7.86
C ARG A 120 13.13 8.89 7.19
#